data_AF-A0A944XD47-F1
#
_entry.id   AF-A0A944XD47-F1
#
_cell.length_a   1.000
_cell.length_b   1.000
_cell.length_c   1.000
_cell.angle_alpha   90.00
_cell.angle_beta   90.00
_cell.angle_gamma   90.00
#
_symmetry.space_group_name_H-M   'P 1'
#
loop_
_entity.id
_entity.type
_entity.pdbx_description
1 polymer ?
#
loop_
_entity_poly.entity_id
_entity_poly.type
_entity_poly.pdbx_seq_one_letter_code
_entity_poly.pdbx_strand_id
1 'polypeptide(L)' 'MDWMKIGSALLLIMMIIYIFPRAKHMMNNSPRAEAGDWQGAIFPLLAVVLFVVLLVKMV' A
#
# COMPACT_ATOMS: atom_id res chain seq x y z
N MET A 1 -27.11 5.79 -17.20
CA MET A 1 -26.30 5.69 -15.97
C MET A 1 -26.84 4.50 -15.20
N ASP A 2 -26.06 3.44 -15.04
CA ASP A 2 -26.52 2.25 -14.34
C ASP A 2 -26.66 2.57 -12.84
N TRP A 3 -27.85 2.41 -12.26
CA TRP A 3 -28.12 2.71 -10.85
C TRP A 3 -27.16 1.98 -9.91
N MET A 4 -26.69 0.80 -10.31
CA MET A 4 -25.67 0.04 -9.59
C MET A 4 -24.34 0.80 -9.50
N LYS A 5 -23.91 1.47 -10.59
CA LYS A 5 -22.65 2.26 -10.60
C LYS A 5 -22.72 3.47 -9.66
N ILE A 6 -23.89 4.12 -9.62
CA ILE A 6 -24.11 5.27 -8.72
C ILE A 6 -24.13 4.78 -7.26
N GLY A 7 -24.86 3.70 -6.98
CA GLY A 7 -24.93 3.12 -5.64
C GLY A 7 -23.57 2.65 -5.12
N SER A 8 -22.79 1.96 -5.95
CA SER A 8 -21.44 1.53 -5.57
C SER A 8 -20.49 2.71 -5.37
N ALA A 9 -20.58 3.76 -6.19
CA ALA A 9 -19.76 4.95 -6.03
C ALA A 9 -20.05 5.68 -4.72
N LEU A 10 -21.33 5.84 -4.37
CA LEU A 10 -21.74 6.44 -3.09
C LEU A 10 -21.26 5.60 -1.90
N LEU A 11 -21.37 4.27 -1.98
CA LEU A 11 -20.89 3.37 -0.94
C LEU A 11 -19.37 3.51 -0.75
N LEU A 12 -18.59 3.56 -1.83
CA LEU A 12 -17.14 3.76 -1.76
C LEU A 12 -16.77 5.10 -1.12
N ILE A 13 -17.47 6.17 -1.47
CA ILE A 13 -17.24 7.50 -0.87
C ILE A 13 -17.54 7.45 0.63
N MET A 14 -18.68 6.86 1.04
CA MET A 14 -19.02 6.71 2.45
C MET A 14 -18.00 5.86 3.21
N MET A 15 -17.51 4.77 2.60
CA MET A 15 -16.47 3.93 3.19
C MET A 15 -15.18 4.72 3.39
N ILE A 16 -14.76 5.52 2.41
CA ILE A 16 -13.57 6.37 2.52
C ILE A 16 -13.77 7.37 3.67
N ILE A 17 -14.90 8.09 3.72
CA ILE A 17 -15.19 9.05 4.79
C ILE A 17 -15.15 8.38 6.16
N TYR A 18 -15.69 7.16 6.28
CA TYR A 18 -15.70 6.41 7.53
C TYR A 18 -14.30 5.96 7.99
N ILE A 19 -13.46 5.49 7.06
CA ILE A 19 -12.11 5.00 7.38
C ILE A 19 -11.10 6.15 7.53
N PHE A 20 -11.31 7.25 6.81
CA PHE A 20 -10.42 8.41 6.75
C PHE A 20 -9.97 8.95 8.11
N PRO A 21 -10.82 9.17 9.13
CA PRO A 21 -10.35 9.71 10.41
C PRO A 21 -9.37 8.77 11.11
N ARG A 22 -9.63 7.45 11.07
CA ARG A 22 -8.74 6.46 11.65
C ARG A 22 -7.43 6.35 10.85
N ALA A 23 -7.51 6.35 9.53
CA ALA A 23 -6.34 6.35 8.66
C ALA A 23 -5.47 7.59 8.91
N LYS A 24 -6.07 8.78 8.99
CA LYS A 24 -5.40 10.03 9.33
C LYS A 24 -4.75 9.99 10.71
N HIS A 25 -5.44 9.45 11.71
CA HIS A 25 -4.87 9.24 13.04
C HIS A 25 -3.66 8.32 12.98
N MET A 26 -3.73 7.20 12.26
CA MET A 26 -2.61 6.27 12.11
C MET A 26 -1.42 6.93 11.40
N MET A 27 -1.66 7.69 10.33
CA MET A 27 -0.59 8.38 9.59
C MET A 27 0.10 9.48 10.43
N ASN A 28 -0.66 10.18 11.26
CA ASN A 28 -0.12 11.26 12.10
C ASN A 28 0.60 10.75 13.35
N ASN A 29 0.19 9.59 13.87
CA ASN A 29 0.71 9.01 15.12
C ASN A 29 1.61 7.79 14.88
N SER A 30 1.84 7.38 13.64
CA SER A 30 2.81 6.33 13.35
C SER A 30 4.22 6.81 13.68
N PRO A 31 5.09 5.94 14.21
CA PRO A 31 6.52 6.24 14.33
C PRO A 31 7.05 6.75 12.98
N ARG A 32 7.77 7.88 13.02
CA ARG A 32 8.46 8.34 11.81
C ARG A 32 9.52 7.31 11.45
N ALA A 33 9.69 7.05 10.15
CA ALA A 33 10.78 6.22 9.70
C ALA A 33 12.11 6.77 10.24
N GLU A 34 12.82 5.96 11.01
CA GLU A 34 14.12 6.33 11.56
C GLU A 34 15.22 6.06 10.53
N ALA A 35 16.40 6.65 10.75
CA ALA A 35 17.57 6.34 9.95
C ALA A 35 17.97 4.87 10.22
N GLY A 36 17.66 3.96 9.29
CA GLY A 36 17.83 2.52 9.47
C GLY A 36 16.68 1.69 8.87
N ASP A 37 15.46 2.22 8.90
CA ASP A 37 14.26 1.48 8.47
C ASP A 37 14.30 1.17 6.98
N TRP A 38 14.81 2.11 6.19
CA TRP A 38 15.00 1.94 4.75
C TRP A 38 16.10 0.94 4.43
N GLN A 39 17.16 0.87 5.24
CA GLN A 39 18.21 -0.14 5.11
C GLN A 39 17.66 -1.55 5.35
N GLY A 40 16.73 -1.71 6.31
CA GLY A 40 16.01 -2.96 6.54
C GLY A 40 15.18 -3.42 5.34
N ALA A 41 14.57 -2.48 4.61
CA ALA A 41 13.79 -2.78 3.40
C ALA A 41 14.65 -3.16 2.18
N ILE A 42 15.92 -2.72 2.12
CA ILE A 42 16.82 -3.00 0.99
C ILE A 42 17.09 -4.49 0.82
N PHE A 43 17.27 -5.24 1.91
CA PHE A 43 17.58 -6.66 1.86
C PHE A 43 16.47 -7.51 1.19
N PRO A 44 15.19 -7.45 1.62
CA PRO A 44 14.13 -8.18 0.95
C PRO A 44 13.88 -7.70 -0.49
N LEU A 45 14.01 -6.38 -0.75
CA LEU A 45 13.86 -5.86 -2.12
C LEU A 45 14.94 -6.40 -3.06
N LEU A 46 16.21 -6.42 -2.63
CA LEU A 46 17.30 -7.00 -3.40
C LEU A 46 17.08 -8.50 -3.63
N ALA A 47 16.61 -9.24 -2.64
CA ALA A 47 16.30 -10.66 -2.79
C ALA A 47 15.26 -10.90 -3.89
N VAL A 48 14.18 -10.09 -3.95
CA VAL A 48 13.17 -10.18 -5.00
C VAL A 48 13.76 -9.84 -6.37
N VAL A 49 14.55 -8.77 -6.48
CA VAL A 49 15.22 -8.40 -7.74
C VAL A 49 16.12 -9.53 -8.24
N LEU A 50 16.95 -10.09 -7.36
CA LEU A 50 17.85 -11.21 -7.70
C LEU A 50 17.08 -12.46 -8.12
N PHE A 51 15.97 -12.76 -7.43
CA PHE A 51 15.11 -13.87 -7.80
C PHE A 51 14.50 -13.70 -9.20
N VAL A 52 13.97 -12.50 -9.51
CA VAL A 52 13.46 -12.20 -10.86
C VAL A 52 14.55 -12.34 -11.92
N VAL A 53 15.76 -11.82 -11.66
CA VAL A 53 16.90 -11.96 -12.59
C VAL A 53 17.26 -13.44 -12.82
N LEU A 54 17.26 -14.25 -11.78
CA LEU A 54 17.50 -15.69 -11.89
C LEU A 54 16.44 -16.35 -12.78
N LEU A 55 15.16 -16.05 -12.57
CA LEU A 55 14.07 -16.59 -13.38
C LEU A 55 14.22 -16.21 -14.86
N VAL A 56 14.55 -14.95 -15.16
CA VAL A 56 14.79 -14.48 -16.54
C VAL A 56 15.94 -15.23 -17.22
N LYS A 57 16.96 -15.67 -16.48
CA LYS A 57 18.06 -16.47 -17.06
C LYS A 57 17.71 -17.95 -17.28
N MET A 58 16.69 -18.46 -16.59
CA MET A 58 16.27 -19.86 -16.69
C MET A 58 15.21 -20.10 -17.78
N VAL A 59 14.50 -19.04 -18.18
CA VAL A 59 13.56 -19.04 -19.31
C VAL A 59 14.29 -18.66 -20.59
#